data_AF-A0A914ZMV1-F1
#
_entry.id   AF-A0A914ZMV1-F1
#
_cell.length_a   1.000
_cell.length_b   1.000
_cell.length_c   1.000
_cell.angle_alpha   90.00
_cell.angle_beta   90.00
_cell.angle_gamma   90.00
#
_symmetry.space_group_name_H-M   'P 1'
#
loop_
_entity.id
_entity.type
_entity.pdbx_description
1 polymer ?
#
loop_
_entity_poly.entity_id
_entity_poly.type
_entity_poly.pdbx_seq_one_letter_code
_entity_poly.pdbx_strand_id
1 'polypeptide(L)' 'MCAYAYIRVSVSTYTCTSTFTYVHVCVRVRTCERVHRRTCTYVYVYVGVRVHAPT' A
#
# COMPACT_ATOMS: atom_id res chain seq x y z
N MET A 1 -18.10 -15.41 -15.84
CA MET A 1 -17.92 -14.36 -14.81
C MET A 1 -16.58 -13.70 -15.05
N CYS A 2 -16.50 -12.37 -15.17
CA CYS A 2 -15.24 -11.65 -15.39
C CYS A 2 -14.92 -10.81 -14.15
N ALA A 3 -13.81 -11.11 -13.48
CA ALA A 3 -13.29 -10.36 -12.35
C ALA A 3 -11.99 -9.65 -12.75
N TYR A 4 -11.81 -8.40 -12.31
CA TYR A 4 -10.55 -7.68 -12.49
C TYR A 4 -10.05 -7.14 -11.14
N ALA A 5 -8.73 -7.26 -10.94
CA ALA A 5 -8.05 -6.74 -9.77
C ALA A 5 -6.95 -5.76 -10.20
N TYR A 6 -6.90 -4.60 -9.55
CA TYR A 6 -5.86 -3.58 -9.73
C TYR A 6 -5.18 -3.33 -8.39
N ILE A 7 -3.85 -3.43 -8.38
CA ILE A 7 -3.02 -3.24 -7.19
C ILE A 7 -2.10 -2.04 -7.44
N ARG A 8 -2.12 -1.08 -6.52
CA ARG A 8 -1.18 0.05 -6.50
C ARG A 8 -0.40 0.02 -5.20
N VAL A 9 0.93 0.04 -5.33
CA VAL A 9 1.86 0.14 -4.20
C VAL A 9 2.56 1.50 -4.26
N SER A 10 2.57 2.22 -3.15
CA SER A 10 3.33 3.46 -2.98
C SER A 10 4.29 3.29 -1.80
N VAL A 11 5.55 3.68 -1.99
CA VAL A 11 6.58 3.64 -0.95
C VAL A 11 7.15 5.04 -0.75
N SER A 12 7.18 5.52 0.48
CA SER A 12 7.77 6.80 0.86
C SER A 12 8.86 6.57 1.92
N THR A 13 10.05 7.12 1.68
CA THR A 13 11.19 7.00 2.58
C THR A 13 11.59 8.38 3.11
N TYR A 14 11.64 8.52 4.43
CA TYR A 14 12.10 9.72 5.11
C TYR A 14 13.36 9.41 5.92
N THR A 15 14.43 10.14 5.64
CA THR A 15 15.69 10.08 6.39
C THR A 15 15.80 11.30 7.29
N CYS A 16 15.78 11.08 8.61
CA CYS A 16 16.07 12.12 9.58
C CYS A 16 17.55 12.03 9.95
N THR A 17 18.22 13.18 9.91
CA THR A 17 19.65 13.43 10.21
C THR A 17 20.25 12.38 11.17
N SER A 18 20.98 11.44 10.57
CA SER A 18 21.98 10.56 11.19
C SER A 18 21.54 9.39 12.08
N THR A 19 20.25 9.09 12.30
CA THR A 19 19.88 7.98 13.22
C THR A 19 18.64 7.17 12.88
N PHE A 20 17.70 7.70 12.08
CA PHE A 20 16.45 7.00 11.80
C PHE A 20 16.03 7.08 10.34
N THR A 21 15.73 5.91 9.77
CA THR A 21 15.07 5.78 8.48
C THR A 21 13.63 5.34 8.71
N TYR A 22 12.69 6.13 8.21
CA TYR A 22 11.28 5.79 8.22
C TYR A 22 10.84 5.38 6.82
N VAL A 23 10.25 4.20 6.68
CA VAL A 23 9.67 3.71 5.43
C VAL A 23 8.17 3.53 5.61
N HIS A 24 7.37 4.26 4.84
CA HIS A 24 5.94 4.07 4.71
C HIS A 24 5.63 3.29 3.43
N VAL A 25 4.86 2.22 3.54
CA VAL A 25 4.33 1.47 2.40
C VAL A 25 2.81 1.53 2.44
N CYS A 26 2.21 1.96 1.34
CA CYS A 26 0.76 2.01 1.16
C CYS A 26 0.38 1.08 0.01
N VAL A 27 -0.47 0.09 0.27
CA VAL A 27 -1.01 -0.82 -0.75
C VAL A 27 -2.50 -0.58 -0.90
N ARG A 28 -2.92 -0.29 -2.12
CA ARG A 28 -4.33 -0.14 -2.49
C ARG A 28 -4.72 -1.25 -3.45
N VAL A 29 -5.67 -2.08 -3.03
CA VAL A 29 -6.25 -3.12 -3.88
C VAL A 29 -7.66 -2.74 -4.25
N ARG A 30 -7.96 -2.75 -5.55
CA ARG A 30 -9.30 -2.58 -6.08
C ARG A 30 -9.70 -3.86 -6.79
N THR A 31 -10.72 -4.55 -6.27
CA THR A 31 -11.35 -5.67 -6.97
C THR A 31 -12.71 -5.24 -7.45
N CYS A 32 -13.06 -5.64 -8.66
CA CYS A 32 -14.38 -5.38 -9.20
C CYS A 32 -14.89 -6.61 -9.94
N GLU A 33 -16.13 -6.96 -9.62
CA GLU A 33 -16.80 -8.11 -10.18
C GLU A 33 -17.95 -7.63 -11.06
N ARG A 34 -17.99 -8.12 -12.30
CA ARG A 34 -19.14 -7.95 -13.19
C ARG A 34 -20.14 -9.06 -12.93
N VAL A 35 -21.01 -8.83 -11.95
CA VAL A 35 -22.29 -9.54 -11.80
C VAL A 35 -23.38 -8.60 -12.37
N HIS A 36 -24.64 -9.05 -12.50
CA HIS A 36 -25.79 -8.25 -12.98
C HIS A 36 -25.90 -6.81 -12.39
N ARG A 37 -25.19 -6.52 -11.30
CA ARG A 37 -24.73 -5.17 -10.89
C ARG A 37 -23.21 -5.15 -10.72
N ARG A 38 -22.56 -4.05 -11.13
CA ARG A 38 -21.12 -3.83 -10.94
C ARG A 38 -20.82 -3.54 -9.46
N THR A 39 -20.13 -4.45 -8.78
CA THR A 39 -19.67 -4.26 -7.40
C THR A 39 -18.16 -4.04 -7.41
N CYS A 40 -17.67 -3.00 -6.72
CA CYS A 40 -16.24 -2.73 -6.56
C CYS A 40 -15.92 -2.60 -5.08
N THR A 41 -14.88 -3.30 -4.61
CA THR A 41 -14.37 -3.17 -3.25
C THR A 41 -12.99 -2.51 -3.25
N TYR A 42 -12.69 -1.78 -2.18
CA TYR A 42 -11.40 -1.13 -1.97
C TYR A 42 -10.82 -1.55 -0.63
N VAL A 43 -9.57 -1.99 -0.64
CA VAL A 43 -8.80 -2.32 0.56
C VAL A 43 -7.56 -1.43 0.60
N TYR A 44 -7.30 -0.85 1.76
CA TYR A 44 -6.11 -0.04 2.04
C TYR A 44 -5.30 -0.71 3.14
N VAL A 45 -4.01 -0.90 2.88
CA VAL A 45 -3.05 -1.43 3.87
C VAL A 45 -1.93 -0.41 4.03
N TYR A 46 -1.67 -0.01 5.27
CA TYR A 46 -0.60 0.89 5.66
C TYR A 46 0.42 0.13 6.50
N VAL A 47 1.68 0.13 6.09
CA VAL A 47 2.79 -0.49 6.82
C VAL A 47 3.85 0.57 7.06
N GLY A 48 4.24 0.75 8.33
CA GLY A 48 5.32 1.65 8.73
C GLY A 48 6.49 0.85 9.29
N VAL A 49 7.68 1.06 8.76
CA VAL A 49 8.92 0.44 9.25
C VAL A 49 9.86 1.54 9.70
N ARG A 50 10.33 1.45 10.96
CA ARG A 50 11.36 2.32 11.51
C ARG A 50 12.63 1.51 11.65
N VAL A 51 13.68 1.90 10.94
CA VAL A 51 15.02 1.31 11.05
C VAL A 51 15.90 2.28 11.80
N HIS A 52 16.57 1.78 12.85
CA HIS A 52 17.61 2.50 13.55
C HIS A 52 18.96 2.07 12.97
N ALA A 53 19.71 3.01 12.41
CA ALA A 53 21.07 2.75 11.96
C ALA A 53 22.01 2.99 13.16
N PRO A 54 22.70 1.95 13.68
CA PRO A 54 23.76 2.18 14.65
C PRO A 54 24.91 2.89 13.91
N THR A 55 25.24 4.10 14.36
CA THR A 55 26.39 4.88 13.90
C THR A 55 27.70 4.24 14.32
#